data_AF-A0A7S8E5D9-F1
#
_entry.id   AF-A0A7S8E5D9-F1
#
_cell.length_a   1.000
_cell.length_b   1.000
_cell.length_c   1.000
_cell.angle_alpha   90.00
_cell.angle_beta   90.00
_cell.angle_gamma   90.00
#
_symmetry.space_group_name_H-M   'P 1'
#
loop_
_entity.id
_entity.type
_entity.pdbx_description
1 polymer ?
#
loop_
_entity_poly.entity_id
_entity_poly.type
_entity_poly.pdbx_seq_one_letter_code
_entity_poly.pdbx_strand_id
1 'polypeptide(L)'
;MSNLKKRLEEGIQNTANNTPDPATPTTPKRKVVIPTPDQIYGSVPVPRRVRTALQQVPENAIVQREDGTLSLGNFTMTGYGLEVPENADISDFENAFEVFFKIRDQINLWIGDALVAYDRIAWGKTEEIAQYFGYEPASIHNLKSICKQVEFSRRREVYQEMIAQKNDIKPLAVGHYDAIKGLESDQQDDLMRKALLEGLSVKALRAEVKALTKPELEDMQPTQFQKRFNKLNTTIYDDYRLAQTEYSEDEILKLIETYRYAAEQLERLHKK
;
A
#
# COMPACT_ATOMS: atom_id res chain seq x y z
N MET A 1 32.61 -4.13 -32.53
CA MET A 1 31.29 -3.49 -32.39
C MET A 1 30.35 -4.07 -33.43
N SER A 2 29.56 -5.07 -33.01
CA SER A 2 28.89 -6.07 -33.85
C SER A 2 27.48 -5.62 -34.27
N ASN A 3 27.25 -5.61 -35.59
CA ASN A 3 26.07 -5.96 -36.41
C ASN A 3 24.60 -5.78 -35.93
N LEU A 4 24.29 -5.26 -34.75
CA LEU A 4 22.90 -5.02 -34.33
C LEU A 4 22.37 -3.62 -34.71
N LYS A 5 23.25 -2.63 -34.89
CA LYS A 5 22.84 -1.27 -35.30
C LYS A 5 22.39 -1.16 -36.77
N LYS A 6 22.82 -2.07 -37.64
CA LYS A 6 22.52 -2.01 -39.09
C LYS A 6 21.17 -2.63 -39.47
N ARG A 7 20.53 -3.37 -38.56
CA ARG A 7 19.23 -4.03 -38.82
C ARG A 7 18.02 -3.24 -38.33
N LEU A 8 18.22 -2.11 -37.64
CA LEU A 8 17.13 -1.24 -37.17
C LEU A 8 16.73 -0.15 -38.17
N GLU A 9 17.47 0.06 -39.26
CA GLU A 9 17.23 1.16 -40.21
C GLU A 9 16.56 0.72 -41.54
N GLU A 10 16.49 -0.59 -41.84
CA GLU A 10 16.00 -1.08 -43.16
C GLU A 10 14.55 -1.60 -43.14
N GLY A 11 13.80 -1.43 -42.04
CA GLY A 11 12.46 -2.02 -41.88
C GLY A 11 11.26 -1.11 -42.11
N ILE A 12 11.46 0.18 -42.42
CA ILE A 12 10.38 1.16 -42.54
C ILE A 12 10.52 1.91 -43.86
N GLN A 13 9.97 1.35 -44.94
CA GLN A 13 9.53 2.06 -46.15
C GLN A 13 9.06 1.02 -47.16
N ASN A 14 7.74 0.83 -47.28
CA ASN A 14 7.07 0.46 -48.53
C ASN A 14 5.54 0.50 -48.33
N THR A 15 5.02 1.73 -48.33
CA THR A 15 3.61 2.01 -48.59
C THR A 15 3.55 2.87 -49.85
N ALA A 16 2.56 2.59 -50.69
CA ALA A 16 2.11 3.36 -51.86
C ALA A 16 2.89 3.17 -53.18
N ASN A 17 2.24 2.50 -54.14
CA ASN A 17 1.85 3.07 -55.44
C ASN A 17 1.28 1.96 -56.34
N ASN A 18 -0.01 2.04 -56.72
CA ASN A 18 -0.40 2.37 -58.09
C ASN A 18 -1.92 2.28 -58.34
N THR A 19 -2.36 3.38 -58.91
CA THR A 19 -3.64 3.88 -59.42
C THR A 19 -4.48 2.88 -60.25
N PRO A 20 -5.82 2.86 -60.10
CA PRO A 20 -6.72 2.15 -61.00
C PRO A 20 -7.10 2.97 -62.25
N ASP A 21 -7.05 2.32 -63.42
CA ASP A 21 -7.49 2.86 -64.72
C ASP A 21 -9.03 2.77 -64.90
N PRO A 22 -9.63 3.62 -65.76
CA PRO A 22 -11.07 3.79 -65.83
C PRO A 22 -11.78 2.93 -66.90
N ALA A 23 -13.04 2.64 -66.59
CA ALA A 23 -14.16 2.37 -67.50
C ALA A 23 -14.12 1.10 -68.39
N THR A 24 -14.96 0.12 -68.03
CA THR A 24 -15.61 -0.74 -69.02
C THR A 24 -17.06 -1.03 -68.61
N PRO A 25 -18.05 -1.01 -69.53
CA PRO A 25 -19.47 -1.02 -69.19
C PRO A 25 -19.99 -2.40 -68.75
N THR A 26 -20.97 -2.34 -67.86
CA THR A 26 -21.70 -3.43 -67.22
C THR A 26 -22.58 -4.25 -68.17
N THR A 27 -22.60 -5.58 -67.97
CA THR A 27 -23.72 -6.47 -68.36
C THR A 27 -24.43 -6.94 -67.08
N PRO A 28 -25.78 -6.91 -66.99
CA PRO A 28 -26.48 -7.31 -65.77
C PRO A 28 -26.43 -8.84 -65.62
N LYS A 29 -25.50 -9.34 -64.80
CA LYS A 29 -25.48 -10.74 -64.39
C LYS A 29 -26.60 -10.98 -63.38
N ARG A 30 -27.58 -11.78 -63.80
CA ARG A 30 -28.65 -12.36 -62.98
C ARG A 30 -28.07 -12.85 -61.64
N LYS A 31 -28.51 -12.27 -60.51
CA LYS A 31 -28.12 -12.74 -59.17
C LYS A 31 -28.63 -14.16 -58.97
N VAL A 32 -27.78 -15.15 -59.19
CA VAL A 32 -27.98 -16.50 -58.67
C VAL A 32 -27.78 -16.39 -57.17
N VAL A 33 -28.87 -16.41 -56.41
CA VAL A 33 -28.81 -16.54 -54.95
C VAL A 33 -28.36 -17.98 -54.69
N ILE A 34 -27.06 -18.14 -54.41
CA ILE A 34 -26.51 -19.41 -53.98
C ILE A 34 -26.98 -19.61 -52.53
N PRO A 35 -27.80 -20.63 -52.23
CA PRO A 35 -28.21 -20.90 -50.85
C PRO A 35 -26.96 -21.12 -50.00
N THR A 36 -26.91 -20.47 -48.83
CA THR A 36 -25.79 -20.65 -47.91
C THR A 36 -25.77 -22.10 -47.41
N PRO A 37 -24.59 -22.66 -47.08
CA PRO A 37 -24.46 -24.05 -46.64
C PRO A 37 -25.42 -24.43 -45.51
N ASP A 38 -25.71 -23.50 -44.58
CA ASP A 38 -26.64 -23.70 -43.46
C ASP A 38 -28.11 -23.87 -43.89
N GLN A 39 -28.48 -23.42 -45.10
CA GLN A 39 -29.82 -23.62 -45.69
C GLN A 39 -29.94 -24.98 -46.39
N ILE A 40 -28.81 -25.59 -46.78
CA ILE A 40 -28.77 -26.87 -47.49
C ILE A 40 -28.60 -28.04 -46.50
N TYR A 41 -27.79 -27.84 -45.47
CA TYR A 41 -27.48 -28.83 -44.45
C TYR A 41 -28.04 -28.35 -43.13
N GLY A 42 -29.26 -28.79 -42.78
CA GLY A 42 -29.94 -28.40 -41.55
C GLY A 42 -29.00 -28.38 -40.33
N SER A 43 -29.18 -27.38 -39.46
CA SER A 43 -28.29 -27.05 -38.34
C SER A 43 -27.95 -28.27 -37.49
N VAL A 44 -26.78 -28.87 -37.75
CA VAL A 44 -26.20 -29.88 -36.86
C VAL A 44 -25.68 -29.12 -35.65
N PRO A 45 -26.09 -29.45 -34.42
CA PRO A 45 -25.63 -28.73 -33.24
C PRO A 45 -24.11 -28.88 -33.15
N VAL A 46 -23.40 -27.78 -33.34
CA VAL A 46 -21.94 -27.74 -33.21
C VAL A 46 -21.63 -28.11 -31.76
N PRO A 47 -20.92 -29.22 -31.48
CA PRO A 47 -20.53 -29.53 -30.12
C PRO A 47 -19.67 -28.38 -29.61
N ARG A 48 -20.17 -27.71 -28.57
CA ARG A 48 -19.48 -26.61 -27.90
C ARG A 48 -18.17 -27.18 -27.39
N ARG A 49 -17.07 -26.94 -28.09
CA ARG A 49 -15.73 -27.27 -27.61
C ARG A 49 -15.56 -26.48 -26.32
N VAL A 50 -15.67 -27.17 -25.18
CA VAL A 50 -15.20 -26.66 -23.89
C VAL A 50 -13.70 -26.50 -24.08
N ARG A 51 -13.26 -25.28 -24.42
CA ARG A 51 -11.86 -24.92 -24.24
C ARG A 51 -11.66 -24.91 -22.74
N THR A 52 -11.14 -26.00 -22.20
CA THR A 52 -10.46 -25.97 -20.91
C THR A 52 -9.27 -25.05 -21.11
N ALA A 53 -9.47 -23.75 -20.90
CA ALA A 53 -8.37 -22.83 -20.75
C ALA A 53 -7.61 -23.36 -19.53
N LEU A 54 -6.43 -23.93 -19.75
CA LEU A 54 -5.50 -24.16 -18.67
C LEU A 54 -5.22 -22.78 -18.08
N GLN A 55 -5.91 -22.47 -16.99
CA GLN A 55 -5.71 -21.23 -16.26
C GLN A 55 -4.30 -21.33 -15.71
N GLN A 56 -3.36 -20.65 -16.36
CA GLN A 56 -2.01 -20.51 -15.83
C GLN A 56 -2.14 -19.71 -14.54
N VAL A 57 -2.09 -20.42 -13.42
CA VAL A 57 -2.04 -19.82 -12.11
C VAL A 57 -0.69 -19.12 -12.01
N PRO A 58 -0.65 -17.80 -11.72
CA PRO A 58 0.61 -17.09 -11.49
C PRO A 58 1.39 -17.75 -10.36
N GLU A 59 2.71 -17.80 -10.49
CA GLU A 59 3.62 -18.42 -9.51
C GLU A 59 3.47 -17.84 -8.10
N ASN A 60 3.05 -16.58 -8.00
CA ASN A 60 2.86 -15.84 -6.74
C ASN A 60 1.41 -15.81 -6.25
N ALA A 61 0.53 -16.65 -6.82
CA ALA A 61 -0.87 -16.69 -6.41
C ALA A 61 -1.06 -17.57 -5.17
N ILE A 62 -1.81 -17.06 -4.19
CA ILE A 62 -2.34 -17.90 -3.12
C ILE A 62 -3.58 -18.62 -3.65
N VAL A 63 -3.50 -19.95 -3.76
CA VAL A 63 -4.60 -20.79 -4.22
C VAL A 63 -5.09 -21.66 -3.09
N GLN A 64 -6.38 -21.56 -2.80
CA GLN A 64 -7.05 -22.45 -1.87
C GLN A 64 -7.16 -23.86 -2.48
N ARG A 65 -6.72 -24.86 -1.74
CA ARG A 65 -6.83 -26.28 -2.10
C ARG A 65 -8.12 -26.88 -1.53
N GLU A 66 -8.54 -27.99 -2.10
CA GLU A 66 -9.76 -28.72 -1.69
C GLU A 66 -9.67 -29.28 -0.26
N ASP A 67 -8.45 -29.49 0.24
CA ASP A 67 -8.17 -29.95 1.61
C ASP A 67 -8.24 -28.83 2.67
N GLY A 68 -8.56 -27.60 2.26
CA GLY A 68 -8.65 -26.43 3.15
C GLY A 68 -7.30 -25.75 3.43
N THR A 69 -6.20 -26.23 2.85
CA THR A 69 -4.91 -25.54 2.90
C THR A 69 -4.82 -24.46 1.83
N LEU A 70 -3.88 -23.53 1.99
CA LEU A 70 -3.54 -22.56 0.96
C LEU A 70 -2.21 -22.95 0.34
N SER A 71 -2.02 -22.69 -0.95
CA SER A 71 -0.76 -22.96 -1.65
C SER A 71 -0.18 -21.69 -2.21
N LEU A 72 1.14 -21.57 -2.15
CA LEU A 72 1.92 -20.45 -2.66
C LEU A 72 3.18 -21.01 -3.32
N GLY A 73 3.19 -21.08 -4.65
CA GLY A 73 4.23 -21.81 -5.40
C GLY A 73 4.34 -23.26 -4.92
N ASN A 74 5.55 -23.65 -4.51
CA ASN A 74 5.84 -24.99 -3.98
C ASN A 74 5.51 -25.15 -2.48
N PHE A 75 5.09 -24.07 -1.79
CA PHE A 75 4.79 -24.10 -0.36
C PHE A 75 3.32 -24.41 -0.07
N THR A 76 3.09 -25.12 1.03
CA THR A 76 1.74 -25.40 1.54
C THR A 76 1.54 -24.70 2.87
N MET A 77 0.55 -23.82 2.95
CA MET A 77 0.16 -23.09 4.15
C MET A 77 -1.01 -23.80 4.81
N THR A 78 -0.82 -24.22 6.05
CA THR A 78 -1.87 -24.80 6.89
C THR A 78 -2.31 -23.79 7.94
N GLY A 79 -3.36 -24.10 8.71
CA GLY A 79 -3.77 -23.27 9.84
C GLY A 79 -2.73 -23.20 10.98
N TYR A 80 -1.71 -24.06 10.96
CA TYR A 80 -0.70 -24.19 12.02
C TYR A 80 0.74 -23.96 11.54
N GLY A 81 0.97 -23.73 10.25
CA GLY A 81 2.31 -23.49 9.76
C GLY A 81 2.46 -23.42 8.24
N LEU A 82 3.71 -23.31 7.81
CA LEU A 82 4.13 -23.39 6.42
C LEU A 82 4.94 -24.67 6.23
N GLU A 83 4.48 -25.56 5.37
CA GLU A 83 5.22 -26.73 4.93
C GLU A 83 6.10 -26.35 3.74
N VAL A 84 7.42 -26.53 3.93
CA VAL A 84 8.46 -26.23 2.95
C VAL A 84 8.92 -27.56 2.33
N PRO A 85 8.88 -27.72 1.00
CA PRO A 85 9.34 -28.92 0.33
C PRO A 85 10.87 -29.02 0.37
N GLU A 86 11.39 -30.25 0.36
CA GLU A 86 12.83 -30.53 0.49
C GLU A 86 13.69 -29.93 -0.64
N ASN A 87 13.07 -29.67 -1.80
CA ASN A 87 13.70 -29.12 -2.99
C ASN A 87 13.50 -27.61 -3.16
N ALA A 88 13.05 -26.89 -2.12
CA ALA A 88 12.87 -25.44 -2.18
C ALA A 88 14.20 -24.72 -2.43
N ASP A 89 14.22 -23.79 -3.39
CA ASP A 89 15.39 -22.97 -3.69
C ASP A 89 15.25 -21.53 -3.15
N ILE A 90 16.30 -20.71 -3.30
CA ILE A 90 16.31 -19.32 -2.81
C ILE A 90 15.20 -18.49 -3.46
N SER A 91 14.88 -18.74 -4.74
CA SER A 91 13.85 -18.01 -5.47
C SER A 91 12.46 -18.31 -4.91
N ASP A 92 12.19 -19.56 -4.51
CA ASP A 92 10.93 -19.95 -3.84
C ASP A 92 10.73 -19.12 -2.55
N PHE A 93 11.78 -18.97 -1.75
CA PHE A 93 11.73 -18.16 -0.52
C PHE A 93 11.55 -16.67 -0.80
N GLU A 94 12.25 -16.11 -1.78
CA GLU A 94 12.11 -14.70 -2.15
C GLU A 94 10.69 -14.38 -2.61
N ASN A 95 10.11 -15.21 -3.48
CA ASN A 95 8.73 -15.09 -3.95
C ASN A 95 7.74 -15.23 -2.79
N ALA A 96 7.94 -16.21 -1.92
CA ALA A 96 7.05 -16.41 -0.79
C ALA A 96 7.13 -15.27 0.22
N PHE A 97 8.33 -14.77 0.53
CA PHE A 97 8.49 -13.60 1.41
C PHE A 97 7.86 -12.36 0.79
N GLU A 98 8.00 -12.15 -0.51
CA GLU A 98 7.34 -11.03 -1.19
C GLU A 98 5.81 -11.09 -1.00
N VAL A 99 5.21 -12.27 -1.15
CA VAL A 99 3.77 -12.47 -0.95
C VAL A 99 3.39 -12.38 0.53
N PHE A 100 4.12 -13.01 1.44
CA PHE A 100 3.86 -12.97 2.88
C PHE A 100 3.93 -11.55 3.43
N PHE A 101 4.92 -10.75 3.02
CA PHE A 101 5.02 -9.36 3.46
C PHE A 101 3.88 -8.51 2.90
N LYS A 102 3.55 -8.66 1.62
CA LYS A 102 2.41 -7.94 1.01
C LYS A 102 1.09 -8.29 1.68
N ILE A 103 0.84 -9.58 1.93
CA ILE A 103 -0.39 -10.06 2.54
C ILE A 103 -0.46 -9.69 4.01
N ARG A 104 0.64 -9.83 4.77
CA ARG A 104 0.69 -9.40 6.16
C ARG A 104 0.31 -7.93 6.29
N ASP A 105 0.87 -7.07 5.43
CA ASP A 105 0.57 -5.64 5.46
C ASP A 105 -0.88 -5.34 5.08
N GLN A 106 -1.41 -6.02 4.05
CA GLN A 106 -2.82 -5.86 3.66
C GLN A 106 -3.78 -6.39 4.74
N ILE A 107 -3.49 -7.55 5.32
CA ILE A 107 -4.26 -8.14 6.43
C ILE A 107 -4.26 -7.20 7.63
N ASN A 108 -3.12 -6.61 7.98
CA ASN A 108 -3.01 -5.65 9.07
C ASN A 108 -3.94 -4.43 8.86
N LEU A 109 -4.02 -3.91 7.62
CA LEU A 109 -4.95 -2.82 7.30
C LEU A 109 -6.40 -3.28 7.35
N TRP A 110 -6.71 -4.48 6.88
CA TRP A 110 -8.07 -5.06 6.96
C TRP A 110 -8.51 -5.26 8.40
N ILE A 111 -7.61 -5.74 9.27
CA ILE A 111 -7.85 -5.84 10.72
C ILE A 111 -8.14 -4.44 11.27
N GLY A 112 -7.32 -3.44 10.93
CA GLY A 112 -7.54 -2.04 11.33
C GLY A 112 -8.90 -1.50 10.90
N ASP A 113 -9.31 -1.73 9.65
CA ASP A 113 -10.60 -1.30 9.11
C ASP A 113 -11.77 -2.02 9.79
N ALA A 114 -11.64 -3.33 10.03
CA ALA A 114 -12.63 -4.11 10.75
C ALA A 114 -12.80 -3.61 12.19
N LEU A 115 -11.72 -3.23 12.87
CA LEU A 115 -11.76 -2.64 14.22
C LEU A 115 -12.45 -1.27 14.22
N VAL A 116 -12.16 -0.42 13.22
CA VAL A 116 -12.83 0.88 13.07
C VAL A 116 -14.32 0.71 12.79
N ALA A 117 -14.70 -0.28 11.98
CA ALA A 117 -16.10 -0.60 11.71
C ALA A 117 -16.79 -1.19 12.95
N TYR A 118 -16.13 -2.10 13.67
CA TYR A 118 -16.64 -2.75 14.87
C TYR A 118 -16.92 -1.75 15.99
N ASP A 119 -16.06 -0.75 16.19
CA ASP A 119 -16.25 0.33 17.17
C ASP A 119 -17.56 1.11 16.99
N ARG A 120 -18.09 1.16 15.76
CA ARG A 120 -19.38 1.82 15.47
C ARG A 120 -20.58 1.01 15.95
N ILE A 121 -20.40 -0.29 16.18
CA ILE A 121 -21.46 -1.26 16.48
C ILE A 121 -21.36 -1.74 17.93
N ALA A 122 -20.13 -1.96 18.42
CA ALA A 122 -19.84 -2.43 19.76
C ALA A 122 -18.66 -1.62 20.34
N TRP A 123 -19.00 -0.67 21.21
CA TRP A 123 -18.00 0.19 21.86
C TRP A 123 -17.04 -0.63 22.74
N GLY A 124 -15.73 -0.49 22.50
CA GLY A 124 -14.73 -0.59 23.56
C GLY A 124 -14.19 -1.98 23.93
N LYS A 125 -14.39 -3.02 23.11
CA LYS A 125 -13.84 -4.38 23.38
C LYS A 125 -12.51 -4.66 22.68
N THR A 126 -11.70 -3.63 22.45
CA THR A 126 -10.47 -3.77 21.63
C THR A 126 -9.45 -4.70 22.29
N GLU A 127 -9.38 -4.69 23.61
CA GLU A 127 -8.52 -5.53 24.45
C GLU A 127 -8.96 -6.99 24.42
N GLU A 128 -10.27 -7.26 24.50
CA GLU A 128 -10.83 -8.62 24.40
C GLU A 128 -10.54 -9.24 23.03
N ILE A 129 -10.64 -8.44 21.97
CA ILE A 129 -10.32 -8.85 20.59
C ILE A 129 -8.82 -9.16 20.48
N ALA A 130 -7.95 -8.29 21.00
CA ALA A 130 -6.51 -8.51 21.00
C ALA A 130 -6.15 -9.83 21.69
N GLN A 131 -6.73 -10.08 22.87
CA GLN A 131 -6.53 -11.32 23.62
C GLN A 131 -7.05 -12.56 22.86
N TYR A 132 -8.23 -12.47 22.25
CA TYR A 132 -8.83 -13.59 21.50
C TYR A 132 -7.99 -14.01 20.29
N PHE A 133 -7.42 -13.05 19.57
CA PHE A 133 -6.61 -13.29 18.37
C PHE A 133 -5.10 -13.43 18.64
N GLY A 134 -4.67 -13.36 19.91
CA GLY A 134 -3.26 -13.49 20.28
C GLY A 134 -2.39 -12.31 19.83
N TYR A 135 -2.98 -11.11 19.71
CA TYR A 135 -2.25 -9.88 19.40
C TYR A 135 -1.93 -9.10 20.67
N GLU A 136 -0.81 -8.38 20.64
CA GLU A 136 -0.53 -7.34 21.60
C GLU A 136 -1.59 -6.23 21.49
N PRO A 137 -2.24 -5.81 22.60
CA PRO A 137 -3.25 -4.75 22.58
C PRO A 137 -2.73 -3.46 21.92
N ALA A 138 -1.46 -3.11 22.17
CA ALA A 138 -0.82 -1.94 21.57
C ALA A 138 -0.77 -2.00 20.03
N SER A 139 -0.60 -3.21 19.45
CA SER A 139 -0.55 -3.41 18.00
C SER A 139 -1.94 -3.20 17.38
N ILE A 140 -2.97 -3.76 18.01
CA ILE A 140 -4.37 -3.57 17.59
C ILE A 140 -4.78 -2.09 17.67
N HIS A 141 -4.43 -1.40 18.76
CA HIS A 141 -4.67 0.04 18.90
C HIS A 141 -3.95 0.86 17.82
N ASN A 142 -2.71 0.50 17.49
CA ASN A 142 -1.98 1.18 16.43
C ASN A 142 -2.62 0.98 15.05
N LEU A 143 -2.97 -0.25 14.69
CA LEU A 143 -3.64 -0.56 13.42
C LEU A 143 -4.96 0.18 13.28
N LYS A 144 -5.77 0.15 14.35
CA LYS A 144 -7.03 0.90 14.44
C LYS A 144 -6.80 2.41 14.28
N SER A 145 -5.80 2.96 14.96
CA SER A 145 -5.46 4.39 14.87
C SER A 145 -5.07 4.79 13.44
N ILE A 146 -4.24 3.98 12.77
CA ILE A 146 -3.82 4.22 11.38
C ILE A 146 -5.05 4.24 10.48
N CYS A 147 -5.90 3.22 10.56
CA CYS A 147 -7.06 3.12 9.68
C CYS A 147 -8.16 4.14 9.99
N LYS A 148 -8.19 4.68 11.21
CA LYS A 148 -9.09 5.77 11.60
C LYS A 148 -8.63 7.13 11.07
N GLN A 149 -7.32 7.37 11.02
CA GLN A 149 -6.75 8.67 10.67
C GLN A 149 -6.43 8.81 9.18
N VAL A 150 -6.07 7.70 8.53
CA VAL A 150 -5.92 7.63 7.08
C VAL A 150 -7.13 6.88 6.56
N GLU A 151 -8.02 7.55 5.83
CA GLU A 151 -9.28 6.92 5.40
C GLU A 151 -9.06 5.89 4.29
N PHE A 152 -9.95 4.88 4.23
CA PHE A 152 -9.89 3.83 3.22
C PHE A 152 -9.96 4.35 1.78
N SER A 153 -10.79 5.38 1.53
CA SER A 153 -10.90 6.07 0.23
C SER A 153 -9.53 6.55 -0.26
N ARG A 154 -8.78 7.24 0.60
CA ARG A 154 -7.46 7.78 0.29
C ARG A 154 -6.44 6.69 -0.04
N ARG A 155 -6.44 5.59 0.71
CA ARG A 155 -5.52 4.45 0.44
C ARG A 155 -5.80 3.78 -0.90
N ARG A 156 -7.08 3.66 -1.28
CA ARG A 156 -7.53 2.92 -2.48
C ARG A 156 -7.46 3.75 -3.75
N GLU A 157 -7.93 4.98 -3.72
CA GLU A 157 -8.07 5.84 -4.90
C GLU A 157 -6.69 6.20 -5.47
N VAL A 158 -5.76 6.60 -4.62
CA VAL A 158 -4.38 6.91 -5.02
C VAL A 158 -3.72 5.70 -5.70
N TYR A 159 -3.95 4.48 -5.19
CA TYR A 159 -3.37 3.27 -5.81
C TYR A 159 -3.98 2.95 -7.19
N GLN A 160 -5.31 3.12 -7.35
CA GLN A 160 -6.02 2.90 -8.62
C GLN A 160 -5.57 3.89 -9.70
N GLU A 161 -5.45 5.17 -9.36
CA GLU A 161 -4.95 6.22 -10.27
C GLU A 161 -3.56 5.89 -10.81
N MET A 162 -2.71 5.31 -9.95
CA MET A 162 -1.31 5.03 -10.27
C MET A 162 -1.13 3.77 -11.12
N ILE A 163 -1.91 2.70 -10.88
CA ILE A 163 -1.92 1.50 -11.75
C ILE A 163 -2.28 1.87 -13.19
N ALA A 164 -3.22 2.81 -13.38
CA ALA A 164 -3.65 3.24 -14.71
C ALA A 164 -2.49 3.79 -15.56
N GLN A 165 -1.41 4.27 -14.92
CA GLN A 165 -0.24 4.84 -15.58
C GLN A 165 0.81 3.78 -16.01
N LYS A 166 0.55 2.48 -15.78
CA LYS A 166 1.41 1.33 -16.19
C LYS A 166 2.86 1.36 -15.66
N ASN A 167 3.09 2.05 -14.56
CA ASN A 167 4.39 2.03 -13.89
C ASN A 167 4.49 0.78 -13.00
N ASP A 168 5.70 0.24 -12.82
CA ASP A 168 5.99 -0.82 -11.86
C ASP A 168 5.97 -0.25 -10.44
N ILE A 169 4.76 -0.05 -9.92
CA ILE A 169 4.52 0.61 -8.63
C ILE A 169 4.29 -0.44 -7.55
N LYS A 170 5.12 -0.37 -6.51
CA LYS A 170 4.96 -1.22 -5.32
C LYS A 170 3.87 -0.63 -4.41
N PRO A 171 2.97 -1.47 -3.86
CA PRO A 171 1.97 -0.99 -2.91
C PRO A 171 2.63 -0.47 -1.62
N LEU A 172 2.00 0.52 -0.99
CA LEU A 172 2.47 1.06 0.29
C LEU A 172 2.21 0.06 1.42
N ALA A 173 3.25 -0.24 2.20
CA ALA A 173 3.17 -0.98 3.47
C ALA A 173 2.49 -0.16 4.59
N VAL A 174 2.03 -0.84 5.65
CA VAL A 174 1.42 -0.23 6.85
C VAL A 174 2.26 0.90 7.43
N GLY A 175 3.59 0.72 7.44
CA GLY A 175 4.52 1.72 7.95
C GLY A 175 4.49 3.07 7.22
N HIS A 176 4.07 3.11 5.95
CA HIS A 176 3.91 4.37 5.22
C HIS A 176 2.71 5.16 5.75
N TYR A 177 1.58 4.48 5.95
CA TYR A 177 0.39 5.09 6.52
C TYR A 177 0.61 5.54 7.97
N ASP A 178 1.34 4.74 8.75
CA ASP A 178 1.76 5.11 10.10
C ASP A 178 2.60 6.41 10.14
N ALA A 179 3.46 6.62 9.14
CA ALA A 179 4.31 7.81 9.07
C ALA A 179 3.50 9.10 8.84
N ILE A 180 2.39 9.01 8.10
CA ILE A 180 1.62 10.20 7.66
C ILE A 180 0.32 10.42 8.44
N LYS A 181 -0.11 9.46 9.28
CA LYS A 181 -1.42 9.50 9.96
C LYS A 181 -1.67 10.75 10.80
N GLY A 182 -0.62 11.45 11.22
CA GLY A 182 -0.69 12.70 12.00
C GLY A 182 -0.77 13.98 11.17
N LEU A 183 -0.77 13.89 9.83
CA LEU A 183 -0.80 15.04 8.92
C LEU A 183 -2.23 15.38 8.47
N GLU A 184 -2.39 16.57 7.90
CA GLU A 184 -3.64 16.97 7.26
C GLU A 184 -3.90 16.17 5.99
N SER A 185 -5.18 16.06 5.61
CA SER A 185 -5.64 15.25 4.48
C SER A 185 -4.87 15.49 3.18
N ASP A 186 -4.67 16.76 2.79
CA ASP A 186 -3.99 17.10 1.54
C ASP A 186 -2.50 16.70 1.58
N GLN A 187 -1.86 16.87 2.74
CA GLN A 187 -0.46 16.46 2.96
C GLN A 187 -0.31 14.93 2.93
N GLN A 188 -1.29 14.19 3.46
CA GLN A 188 -1.31 12.74 3.38
C GLN A 188 -1.36 12.28 1.92
N ASP A 189 -2.27 12.83 1.11
CA ASP A 189 -2.44 12.47 -0.30
C ASP A 189 -1.17 12.76 -1.11
N ASP A 190 -0.59 13.95 -0.95
CA ASP A 190 0.63 14.37 -1.65
C ASP A 190 1.80 13.44 -1.32
N LEU A 191 2.00 13.13 -0.04
CA LEU A 191 3.07 12.25 0.40
C LEU A 191 2.85 10.78 0.01
N MET A 192 1.61 10.29 -0.02
CA MET A 192 1.31 8.94 -0.52
C MET A 192 1.59 8.84 -2.01
N ARG A 193 1.14 9.84 -2.79
CA ARG A 193 1.41 9.91 -4.22
C ARG A 193 2.91 9.96 -4.48
N LYS A 194 3.65 10.80 -3.75
CA LYS A 194 5.10 10.87 -3.82
C LYS A 194 5.76 9.53 -3.49
N ALA A 195 5.33 8.88 -2.40
CA ALA A 195 5.90 7.60 -1.99
C ALA A 195 5.68 6.48 -3.01
N LEU A 196 4.51 6.45 -3.66
CA LEU A 196 4.20 5.49 -4.73
C LEU A 196 5.02 5.75 -6.00
N LEU A 197 5.10 7.01 -6.44
CA LEU A 197 5.79 7.38 -7.69
C LEU A 197 7.30 7.24 -7.59
N GLU A 198 7.88 7.67 -6.48
CA GLU A 198 9.33 7.67 -6.26
C GLU A 198 9.82 6.38 -5.58
N GLY A 199 8.91 5.49 -5.19
CA GLY A 199 9.25 4.27 -4.45
C GLY A 199 9.89 4.57 -3.09
N LEU A 200 9.41 5.59 -2.39
CA LEU A 200 10.01 6.00 -1.11
C LEU A 200 9.86 4.89 -0.07
N SER A 201 10.97 4.57 0.59
CA SER A 201 10.95 3.72 1.78
C SER A 201 10.24 4.43 2.96
N VAL A 202 9.71 3.65 3.91
CA VAL A 202 9.13 4.18 5.17
C VAL A 202 10.09 5.14 5.88
N LYS A 203 11.39 4.84 5.89
CA LYS A 203 12.42 5.69 6.51
C LYS A 203 12.53 7.04 5.81
N ALA A 204 12.54 7.03 4.48
CA ALA A 204 12.60 8.26 3.68
C ALA A 204 11.33 9.10 3.88
N LEU A 205 10.16 8.45 3.84
CA LEU A 205 8.89 9.12 4.08
C LEU A 205 8.81 9.77 5.47
N ARG A 206 9.30 9.10 6.52
CA ARG A 206 9.37 9.69 7.87
C ARG A 206 10.30 10.91 7.93
N ALA A 207 11.37 10.93 7.14
CA ALA A 207 12.25 12.09 7.04
C ALA A 207 11.54 13.28 6.38
N GLU A 208 10.75 13.04 5.34
CA GLU A 208 9.92 14.05 4.68
C GLU A 208 8.86 14.62 5.63
N VAL A 209 8.13 13.74 6.32
CA VAL A 209 7.16 14.15 7.36
C VAL A 209 7.86 15.00 8.44
N LYS A 210 9.05 14.60 8.89
CA LYS A 210 9.83 15.36 9.86
C LYS A 210 10.27 16.72 9.32
N ALA A 211 10.60 16.84 8.04
CA ALA A 211 10.95 18.10 7.41
C ALA A 211 9.74 19.04 7.33
N LEU A 212 8.56 18.51 6.98
CA LEU A 212 7.29 19.25 6.93
C LEU A 212 6.79 19.70 8.32
N THR A 213 7.03 18.88 9.33
CA THR A 213 6.59 19.14 10.71
C THR A 213 7.64 19.84 11.55
N LYS A 214 8.86 20.04 11.03
CA LYS A 214 9.90 20.80 11.72
C LYS A 214 9.33 22.21 11.89
N PRO A 215 9.06 22.67 13.13
CA PRO A 215 8.67 24.05 13.31
C PRO A 215 9.81 24.89 12.76
N GLU A 216 9.51 25.78 11.82
CA GLU A 216 10.39 26.91 11.49
C GLU A 216 10.54 27.72 12.78
N LEU A 217 11.48 27.29 13.61
CA LEU A 217 11.85 27.96 14.85
C LEU A 217 12.42 29.35 14.57
N GLU A 218 12.78 29.64 13.32
CA GLU A 218 13.34 30.90 12.88
C GLU A 218 12.28 32.03 12.75
N ASP A 219 10.98 31.72 12.68
CA ASP A 219 9.90 32.72 12.52
C ASP A 219 8.79 32.64 13.59
N MET A 220 8.98 31.85 14.66
CA MET A 220 7.99 31.77 15.74
C MET A 220 7.89 33.11 16.49
N GLN A 221 6.81 33.84 16.25
CA GLN A 221 6.46 35.05 16.99
C GLN A 221 6.53 34.78 18.51
N PRO A 222 7.09 35.70 19.34
CA PRO A 222 7.30 35.51 20.78
C PRO A 222 6.07 34.99 21.54
N THR A 223 4.88 35.37 21.08
CA THR A 223 3.58 34.95 21.66
C THR A 223 3.28 33.46 21.48
N GLN A 224 3.73 32.83 20.40
CA GLN A 224 3.57 31.38 20.18
C GLN A 224 4.59 30.58 20.99
N PHE A 225 5.80 31.11 21.15
CA PHE A 225 6.81 30.56 22.06
C PHE A 225 6.30 30.59 23.51
N GLN A 226 5.75 31.73 23.96
CA GLN A 226 5.14 31.86 25.28
C GLN A 226 4.02 30.83 25.51
N LYS A 227 3.15 30.61 24.51
CA LYS A 227 2.07 29.61 24.62
C LYS A 227 2.59 28.18 24.73
N ARG A 228 3.60 27.81 23.94
CA ARG A 228 4.24 26.48 24.05
C ARG A 228 5.00 26.31 25.37
N PHE A 229 5.70 27.34 25.82
CA PHE A 229 6.40 27.35 27.10
C PHE A 229 5.43 27.23 28.28
N ASN A 230 4.32 27.97 28.27
CA ASN A 230 3.27 27.88 29.28
C ASN A 230 2.61 26.50 29.29
N LYS A 231 2.38 25.90 28.12
CA LYS A 231 1.85 24.52 28.01
C LYS A 231 2.82 23.49 28.58
N LEU A 232 4.12 23.64 28.31
CA LEU A 232 5.16 22.78 28.87
C LEU A 232 5.21 22.90 30.39
N ASN A 233 5.11 24.12 30.93
CA ASN A 233 5.06 24.35 32.38
C ASN A 233 3.83 23.72 33.04
N THR A 234 2.65 23.77 32.42
CA THR A 234 1.47 23.07 32.96
C THR A 234 1.68 21.55 33.00
N THR A 235 2.29 20.97 31.96
CA THR A 235 2.60 19.53 31.94
C THR A 235 3.64 19.16 33.01
N ILE A 236 4.65 20.00 33.24
CA ILE A 236 5.63 19.81 34.33
C ILE A 236 4.96 19.82 35.70
N TYR A 237 3.99 20.71 35.93
CA TYR A 237 3.24 20.76 37.19
C TYR A 237 2.35 19.52 37.39
N ASP A 238 1.71 19.03 36.32
CA ASP A 238 0.88 17.83 36.37
C ASP A 238 1.73 16.57 36.60
N ASP A 239 2.87 16.46 35.90
CA ASP A 239 3.84 15.37 36.06
C ASP A 239 4.46 15.38 37.46
N TYR A 240 4.81 16.55 38.01
CA TYR A 240 5.32 16.69 39.38
C TYR A 240 4.27 16.30 40.44
N ARG A 241 2.99 16.65 40.19
CA ARG A 241 1.88 16.30 41.09
C ARG A 241 1.61 14.80 41.11
N LEU A 242 1.68 14.14 39.95
CA LEU A 242 1.61 12.67 39.84
C LEU A 242 2.85 12.01 40.45
N ALA A 243 4.02 12.62 40.27
CA ALA A 243 5.27 12.10 40.81
C ALA A 243 5.27 12.06 42.34
N GLN A 244 4.71 13.08 43.00
CA GLN A 244 4.58 13.11 44.48
C GLN A 244 3.71 12.00 45.06
N THR A 245 2.80 11.40 44.28
CA THR A 245 1.91 10.34 44.75
C THR A 245 2.43 8.93 44.47
N GLU A 246 3.31 8.76 43.49
CA GLU A 246 3.65 7.44 42.95
C GLU A 246 5.16 7.11 42.94
N TYR A 247 6.04 8.10 43.09
CA TYR A 247 7.48 7.93 42.89
C TYR A 247 8.27 8.14 44.18
N SER A 248 9.44 7.50 44.24
CA SER A 248 10.40 7.71 45.32
C SER A 248 11.05 9.09 45.24
N GLU A 249 11.53 9.59 46.38
CA GLU A 249 12.13 10.94 46.47
C GLU A 249 13.31 11.13 45.50
N ASP A 250 14.11 10.07 45.28
CA ASP A 250 15.23 10.07 44.33
C ASP A 250 14.79 10.20 42.86
N GLU A 251 13.63 9.63 42.51
CA GLU A 251 13.06 9.73 41.16
C GLU A 251 12.49 11.11 40.89
N ILE A 252 11.87 11.72 41.89
CA ILE A 252 11.39 13.11 41.84
C ILE A 252 12.57 14.06 41.64
N LEU A 253 13.69 13.85 42.35
CA LEU A 253 14.89 14.67 42.21
C LEU A 253 15.50 14.58 40.81
N LYS A 254 15.60 13.37 40.24
CA LYS A 254 16.07 13.18 38.84
C LYS A 254 15.16 13.87 37.82
N LEU A 255 13.85 13.83 38.05
CA LEU A 255 12.87 14.49 37.19
C LEU A 255 13.04 16.02 37.24
N ILE A 256 13.23 16.59 38.44
CA ILE A 256 13.51 18.03 38.63
C ILE A 256 14.80 18.44 37.91
N GLU A 257 15.88 17.67 38.05
CA GLU A 257 17.16 17.96 37.37
C GLU A 257 17.01 17.93 35.85
N THR A 258 16.24 16.99 35.33
CA THR A 258 15.98 16.87 33.89
C THR A 258 15.24 18.10 33.36
N TYR A 259 14.23 18.58 34.08
CA TYR A 259 13.50 19.79 33.68
C TYR A 259 14.32 21.06 33.83
N ARG A 260 15.16 21.17 34.88
CA ARG A 260 16.07 22.30 35.06
C ARG A 260 17.07 22.39 33.91
N TYR A 261 17.65 21.27 33.50
CA TYR A 261 18.54 21.21 32.34
C TYR A 261 17.82 21.63 31.05
N ALA A 262 16.59 21.14 30.81
CA ALA A 262 15.81 21.54 29.65
C ALA A 262 15.50 23.04 29.62
N ALA A 263 15.17 23.63 30.77
CA ALA A 263 14.94 25.07 30.92
C ALA A 263 16.21 25.90 30.63
N GLU A 264 17.37 25.48 31.14
CA GLU A 264 18.65 26.16 30.86
C GLU A 264 19.03 26.11 29.38
N GLN A 265 18.78 25.00 28.68
CA GLN A 265 19.02 24.91 27.23
C GLN A 265 18.11 25.85 26.44
N LEU A 266 16.84 25.97 26.85
CA LEU A 266 15.89 26.91 26.24
C LEU A 266 16.31 28.37 26.44
N GLU A 267 16.78 28.73 27.64
CA GLU A 267 17.23 30.10 27.91
C GLU A 267 18.50 30.47 27.13
N ARG A 268 19.41 29.51 26.94
CA ARG A 268 20.61 29.68 26.09
C ARG A 268 20.26 29.90 24.62
N LEU A 269 19.19 29.27 24.13
CA LEU A 269 18.71 29.45 22.77
C LEU A 269 18.08 30.84 22.56
N HIS A 270 17.48 31.43 23.59
CA HIS A 270 16.86 32.76 23.52
C HIS A 270 17.87 33.92 23.61
N LYS A 271 19.10 33.67 24.07
CA LYS A 271 20.17 34.68 24.18
C LYS A 271 21.08 34.77 22.95
N LYS A 272 20.85 33.93 21.94
CA LYS A 272 21.56 33.94 20.65
C LYS A 272 20.70 34.60 19.59
#